data_AF-A0A4Y5Z5Q3-F1
#
_entry.id   AF-A0A4Y5Z5Q3-F1
#
_cell.length_a   1.000
_cell.length_b   1.000
_cell.length_c   1.000
_cell.angle_alpha   90.00
_cell.angle_beta   90.00
_cell.angle_gamma   90.00
#
_symmetry.space_group_name_H-M   'P 1'
#
loop_
_entity.id
_entity.type
_entity.pdbx_description
1 polymer ?
#
loop_
_entity_poly.entity_id
_entity_poly.type
_entity_poly.pdbx_seq_one_letter_code
_entity_poly.pdbx_strand_id
1 'polypeptide(L)' 'MMDELQCARRANLRLLLNELRREGIACREARARMLGIPPEEFGRIVKGAPVSDRLARDVEWAMNRPRGWLDRVTPDAIA' A
#
# COMPACT_ATOMS: atom_id res chain seq x y z
N MET A 1 16.39 4.99 10.05
CA MET A 1 15.23 5.26 10.93
C MET A 1 14.00 5.87 10.23
N MET A 2 14.05 6.96 9.44
CA MET A 2 12.87 7.38 8.63
C MET A 2 12.68 6.55 7.35
N ASP A 3 13.76 6.04 6.76
CA ASP A 3 13.71 5.26 5.51
C ASP A 3 13.08 3.88 5.66
N GLU A 4 13.26 3.22 6.81
CA GLU A 4 12.82 1.84 7.03
C GLU A 4 11.29 1.72 7.08
N LEU A 5 10.63 2.67 7.72
CA LEU A 5 9.16 2.72 7.78
C LEU A 5 8.56 2.93 6.39
N GLN A 6 9.12 3.86 5.61
CA GLN A 6 8.64 4.09 4.25
C GLN A 6 9.02 2.96 3.30
N CYS A 7 10.13 2.26 3.53
CA CYS A 7 10.47 1.04 2.83
C CYS A 7 9.43 -0.05 3.12
N ALA A 8 9.11 -0.31 4.39
CA ALA A 8 8.10 -1.26 4.81
C ALA A 8 6.73 -0.95 4.21
N ARG A 9 6.25 0.30 4.34
CA ARG A 9 4.97 0.74 3.75
C ARG A 9 4.91 0.53 2.25
N ARG A 10 5.98 0.86 1.52
CA ARG A 10 6.04 0.68 0.06
C ARG A 10 6.06 -0.79 -0.34
N ALA A 11 6.82 -1.63 0.37
CA ALA A 11 6.87 -3.06 0.11
C ALA A 11 5.52 -3.73 0.37
N ASN A 12 4.92 -3.47 1.53
CA ASN A 12 3.60 -4.00 1.88
C ASN A 12 2.50 -3.51 0.93
N LEU A 13 2.55 -2.24 0.50
CA LEU A 13 1.61 -1.74 -0.50
C LEU A 13 1.78 -2.45 -1.87
N ARG A 14 3.02 -2.74 -2.28
CA ARG A 14 3.27 -3.53 -3.50
C ARG A 14 2.72 -4.95 -3.40
N LEU A 15 2.82 -5.58 -2.22
CA LEU A 15 2.21 -6.88 -1.96
C LEU A 15 0.70 -6.83 -2.16
N LEU A 16 0.02 -5.86 -1.55
CA LEU A 16 -1.43 -5.66 -1.73
C LEU A 16 -1.80 -5.44 -3.20
N LEU A 17 -1.02 -4.64 -3.93
CA LEU A 17 -1.25 -4.41 -5.37
C LEU A 17 -1.06 -5.68 -6.21
N ASN A 18 -0.16 -6.56 -5.80
CA ASN A 18 0.06 -7.85 -6.46
C ASN A 18 -1.06 -8.85 -6.11
N GLU A 19 -1.53 -8.87 -4.86
CA GLU A 19 -2.72 -9.64 -4.45
C GLU A 19 -3.94 -9.24 -5.31
N LEU A 20 -4.25 -7.94 -5.37
CA LEU A 20 -5.34 -7.42 -6.20
C LEU A 20 -5.18 -7.77 -7.68
N ARG A 21 -3.95 -7.76 -8.21
CA ARG A 21 -3.67 -8.21 -9.58
C ARG A 21 -4.00 -9.69 -9.78
N ARG A 22 -3.65 -10.54 -8.81
CA ARG A 22 -3.91 -11.99 -8.86
C ARG A 22 -5.41 -12.30 -8.76
N GLU A 23 -6.16 -11.46 -8.06
CA GLU A 23 -7.63 -11.52 -7.98
C GLU A 23 -8.33 -10.96 -9.24
N GLY A 24 -7.57 -10.56 -10.27
CA GLY A 24 -8.11 -10.06 -11.54
C GLY A 24 -8.38 -8.55 -11.56
N ILE A 25 -8.10 -7.83 -10.46
CA ILE A 25 -8.21 -6.38 -10.41
C ILE A 25 -6.94 -5.76 -10.99
N ALA A 26 -6.90 -5.69 -12.33
CA ALA A 26 -5.78 -5.11 -13.07
C ALA A 26 -5.88 -3.58 -13.21
N CYS A 27 -7.10 -3.05 -13.28
CA CYS A 27 -7.35 -1.65 -13.57
C CYS A 27 -6.90 -0.74 -12.42
N ARG A 28 -6.19 0.34 -12.77
CA ARG A 28 -5.62 1.30 -11.82
C ARG A 28 -6.69 1.94 -10.93
N GLU A 29 -7.80 2.36 -11.52
CA GLU A 29 -8.92 2.98 -10.82
C GLU A 29 -9.60 2.00 -9.86
N ALA A 30 -9.75 0.74 -10.26
CA ALA A 30 -10.33 -0.29 -9.41
C ALA A 30 -9.46 -0.56 -8.18
N ARG A 31 -8.12 -0.60 -8.35
CA ARG A 31 -7.19 -0.72 -7.22
C ARG A 31 -7.23 0.50 -6.30
N ALA A 32 -7.23 1.71 -6.86
CA ALA A 32 -7.33 2.94 -6.08
C ALA A 32 -8.61 2.96 -5.23
N ARG A 33 -9.76 2.60 -5.84
CA ARG A 33 -11.05 2.51 -5.17
C ARG A 33 -11.07 1.44 -4.07
N MET A 34 -10.51 0.26 -4.34
CA MET A 34 -10.41 -0.81 -3.34
C MET A 34 -9.57 -0.42 -2.13
N LEU A 35 -8.46 0.29 -2.36
CA LEU A 35 -7.56 0.73 -1.31
C LEU A 35 -8.08 2.00 -0.59
N GLY A 36 -9.22 2.56 -1.00
CA GLY A 36 -9.74 3.82 -0.46
C GLY A 36 -8.90 5.06 -0.81
N ILE A 37 -8.06 4.99 -1.85
CA ILE A 37 -7.11 6.05 -2.21
C ILE A 37 -7.64 6.86 -3.39
N PRO A 38 -7.64 8.20 -3.35
CA PRO A 38 -7.92 9.03 -4.51
C PRO A 38 -6.99 8.69 -5.69
N PRO A 39 -7.47 8.63 -6.94
CA PRO A 39 -6.66 8.19 -8.09
C PRO A 39 -5.41 9.06 -8.33
N GLU A 40 -5.47 10.35 -8.01
CA GLU A 40 -4.34 11.27 -8.09
C GLU A 40 -3.26 10.94 -7.05
N GLU A 41 -3.69 10.62 -5.83
CA GLU A 41 -2.81 10.27 -4.71
C GLU A 41 -2.22 8.87 -4.91
N PHE A 42 -3.03 7.91 -5.38
CA PHE A 42 -2.58 6.60 -5.84
C PHE A 42 -1.46 6.74 -6.88
N GLY A 43 -1.62 7.66 -7.82
CA GLY A 43 -0.61 7.91 -8.82
C GLY A 43 0.69 8.47 -8.28
N ARG A 44 0.64 9.31 -7.27
CA ARG A 44 1.82 9.83 -6.56
C ARG A 44 2.53 8.71 -5.80
N ILE A 45 1.80 7.87 -5.08
CA ILE A 45 2.36 6.77 -4.28
C ILE A 45 3.04 5.73 -5.18
N VAL A 46 2.42 5.36 -6.31
CA VAL A 46 3.03 4.47 -7.30
C VAL A 46 4.32 5.05 -7.89
N LYS A 47 4.43 6.38 -8.00
CA LYS A 47 5.64 7.09 -8.41
C LYS A 47 6.68 7.25 -7.29
N GLY A 48 6.42 6.73 -6.09
CA GLY A 48 7.35 6.75 -4.96
C GLY A 48 7.10 7.85 -3.93
N ALA A 49 5.95 8.54 -3.99
CA ALA A 49 5.58 9.50 -2.96
C ALA A 49 5.47 8.82 -1.57
N PRO A 50 5.77 9.55 -0.48
CA PRO A 50 5.67 9.03 0.87
C PRO A 50 4.24 8.63 1.22
N VAL A 51 4.07 7.50 1.92
CA VAL A 51 2.79 7.07 2.48
C VAL A 51 2.63 7.68 3.86
N SER A 52 1.68 8.61 4.01
CA SER A 52 1.34 9.23 5.30
C SER A 52 0.73 8.22 6.27
N ASP A 53 0.81 8.49 7.58
CA ASP A 53 0.23 7.57 8.57
C ASP A 53 -1.27 7.38 8.39
N ARG A 54 -2.00 8.49 8.17
CA ARG A 54 -3.45 8.46 7.89
C ARG A 54 -3.78 7.52 6.73
N LEU A 55 -3.11 7.71 5.60
CA LEU A 55 -3.27 6.89 4.41
C LEU A 55 -2.94 5.41 4.69
N ALA A 56 -1.88 5.15 5.48
CA ALA A 56 -1.55 3.78 5.86
C ALA A 56 -2.71 3.12 6.63
N ARG A 57 -3.36 3.85 7.55
CA ARG A 57 -4.54 3.33 8.29
C ARG A 57 -5.75 3.13 7.41
N ASP A 58 -6.01 4.06 6.48
CA ASP A 58 -7.10 3.91 5.51
C ASP A 58 -6.92 2.65 4.66
N VAL A 59 -5.70 2.38 4.18
CA VAL A 59 -5.40 1.17 3.40
C VAL A 59 -5.51 -0.10 4.25
N GLU A 60 -5.01 -0.08 5.50
CA GLU A 60 -5.16 -1.19 6.44
C GLU A 60 -6.64 -1.53 6.65
N TRP A 61 -7.46 -0.51 6.86
CA TRP A 61 -8.90 -0.67 7.03
C TRP A 61 -9.59 -1.20 5.77
N ALA A 62 -9.29 -0.62 4.61
CA ALA A 62 -9.88 -1.01 3.33
C ALA A 62 -9.57 -2.45 2.93
N MET A 63 -8.37 -2.94 3.26
CA MET A 63 -7.92 -4.32 2.99
C MET A 63 -8.21 -5.29 4.15
N ASN A 64 -8.96 -4.87 5.17
CA ASN A 64 -9.26 -5.66 6.36
C ASN A 64 -8.00 -6.28 7.02
N ARG A 65 -6.93 -5.48 7.12
CA ARG A 65 -5.66 -5.83 7.76
C ARG A 65 -5.61 -5.22 9.17
N PRO A 66 -4.87 -5.84 10.12
CA PRO A 66 -4.72 -5.29 11.45
C PRO A 66 -3.99 -3.94 11.41
N ARG A 67 -4.32 -3.04 12.35
CA ARG A 67 -3.61 -1.76 12.50
C ARG A 67 -2.12 -2.00 12.69
N GLY A 68 -1.29 -1.28 11.94
CA GLY A 68 0.17 -1.41 11.96
C GLY A 68 0.71 -2.43 10.96
N TRP A 69 -0.14 -3.12 10.21
CA TRP A 69 0.30 -4.09 9.21
C TRP A 69 1.19 -3.47 8.13
N LEU A 70 0.86 -2.27 7.64
CA LEU A 70 1.64 -1.59 6.61
C LEU A 70 3.02 -1.15 7.11
N ASP A 71 3.16 -0.95 8.41
CA ASP A 71 4.40 -0.53 9.07
C ASP A 71 5.35 -1.69 9.39
N ARG A 72 4.87 -2.94 9.29
CA ARG A 72 5.68 -4.13 9.63
C ARG A 72 6.72 -4.37 8.56
N VAL A 73 7.96 -4.63 8.99
CA VAL A 73 9.01 -5.11 8.09
C VAL A 73 8.68 -6.56 7.72
N THR A 74 8.19 -6.77 6.50
CA THR A 74 8.01 -8.09 5.92
C THR A 74 9.35 -8.60 5.38
N PRO A 75 9.74 -9.87 5.62
CA PRO A 75 11.01 -10.40 5.14
C PRO A 75 11.13 -10.44 3.61
N ASP A 76 9.99 -10.46 2.90
CA ASP A 76 9.91 -10.34 1.43
C ASP A 76 10.27 -8.94 0.90
N ALA A 77 10.37 -7.95 1.78
CA ALA A 77 10.75 -6.57 1.43
C ALA A 77 12.28 -6.37 1.33
N ILE A 78 13.09 -7.35 1.76
CA ILE A 78 14.56 -7.27 1.88
C ILE A 78 15.27 -8.33 1.02
N ALA A 79 14.54 -9.00 0.11
CA ALA A 79 15.10 -9.98 -0.83
C ALA A 79 15.37 -9.35 -2.21
#